data_AF-A0A1V5REB4-F1
#
_entry.id   AF-A0A1V5REB4-F1
#
_cell.length_a   1.000
_cell.length_b   1.000
_cell.length_c   1.000
_cell.angle_alpha   90.00
_cell.angle_beta   90.00
_cell.angle_gamma   90.00
#
_symmetry.space_group_name_H-M   'P 1'
#
loop_
_entity.id
_entity.type
_entity.pdbx_description
1 polymer ?
#
loop_
_entity_poly.entity_id
_entity_poly.type
_entity_poly.pdbx_seq_one_letter_code
_entity_poly.pdbx_strand_id
1 'polypeptide(L)'
;MQGISELITEPGEINIDFADVRTVMKGKGDALMGIGFGEGANRAVDAARQAISNPLLESASIDGAKSVLVNLSGGDSLTLQEYQDVVELVTENCADDALIIAGQAYNPELGEQIKVTVVATGFERKTEQVGVENTDMEMIKRRFSTPQTHQEREHAHEPEPPSIEVFRWEDLRKQLRQGASTSSDDYTIPTVLRYGRGKDEEER
;
A
#
# COMPACT_ATOMS: atom_id res chain seq x y z
N MET A 1 -9.44 -5.90 9.81
CA MET A 1 -8.96 -5.06 8.71
C MET A 1 -10.16 -4.29 8.17
N GLN A 2 -10.47 -3.16 8.79
CA GLN A 2 -11.47 -2.21 8.31
C GLN A 2 -10.66 -1.18 7.54
N GLY A 3 -10.41 -1.47 6.26
CA GLY A 3 -9.38 -0.83 5.44
C GLY A 3 -9.98 -0.14 4.21
N ILE A 4 -9.09 0.35 3.34
CA ILE A 4 -9.33 1.09 2.08
C ILE A 4 -10.38 0.42 1.17
N SER A 5 -10.63 -0.89 1.35
CA SER A 5 -11.72 -1.62 0.72
C SER A 5 -13.11 -1.01 0.95
N GLU A 6 -13.36 -0.39 2.11
CA GLU A 6 -14.65 0.25 2.44
C GLU A 6 -14.96 1.40 1.47
N LEU A 7 -13.91 2.07 0.98
CA LEU A 7 -14.00 3.16 -0.01
C LEU A 7 -14.43 2.68 -1.40
N ILE A 8 -14.41 1.36 -1.62
CA ILE A 8 -14.69 0.73 -2.91
C ILE A 8 -16.00 -0.05 -2.87
N THR A 9 -16.39 -0.54 -1.69
CA THR A 9 -17.55 -1.41 -1.52
C THR A 9 -18.83 -0.67 -1.15
N GLU A 10 -18.74 0.54 -0.59
CA GLU A 10 -19.92 1.35 -0.27
C GLU A 10 -20.32 2.21 -1.49
N PRO A 11 -21.47 1.95 -2.13
CA PRO A 11 -21.94 2.77 -3.23
C PRO A 11 -22.23 4.20 -2.75
N GLY A 12 -21.71 5.16 -3.50
CA GLY A 12 -21.84 6.58 -3.22
C GLY A 12 -22.24 7.39 -4.45
N GLU A 13 -22.68 8.62 -4.23
CA GLU A 13 -23.00 9.58 -5.31
C GLU A 13 -21.75 9.95 -6.13
N ILE A 14 -20.58 9.99 -5.48
CA ILE A 14 -19.28 10.23 -6.12
C ILE A 14 -18.36 9.06 -5.76
N ASN A 15 -18.39 8.01 -6.58
CA ASN A 15 -17.66 6.80 -6.30
C ASN A 15 -16.16 6.93 -6.62
N ILE A 16 -15.32 6.39 -5.74
CA ILE A 16 -13.90 6.17 -6.01
C ILE A 16 -13.73 4.76 -6.57
N ASP A 17 -12.98 4.61 -7.66
CA ASP A 17 -12.77 3.30 -8.27
C ASP A 17 -11.46 2.61 -7.84
N PHE A 18 -11.29 1.36 -8.26
CA PHE A 18 -10.08 0.60 -7.98
C PHE A 18 -8.82 1.18 -8.66
N ALA A 19 -8.97 1.88 -9.79
CA ALA A 19 -7.84 2.50 -10.49
C ALA A 19 -7.33 3.72 -9.73
N ASP A 20 -8.23 4.51 -9.15
CA ASP A 20 -7.93 5.65 -8.28
C ASP A 20 -7.15 5.22 -7.05
N VAL A 21 -7.69 4.24 -6.31
CA VAL A 21 -7.01 3.66 -5.14
C VAL A 21 -5.64 3.11 -5.52
N ARG A 22 -5.55 2.36 -6.63
CA ARG A 22 -4.26 1.84 -7.12
C ARG A 22 -3.29 2.97 -7.46
N THR A 23 -3.75 4.08 -8.02
CA THR A 23 -2.91 5.22 -8.41
C THR A 23 -2.30 5.91 -7.20
N VAL A 24 -3.09 6.07 -6.14
CA VAL A 24 -2.63 6.64 -4.88
C VAL A 24 -1.66 5.68 -4.17
N MET A 25 -1.95 4.38 -4.14
CA MET A 25 -1.16 3.43 -3.33
C MET A 25 0.07 2.82 -4.04
N LYS A 26 0.07 2.68 -5.37
CA LYS A 26 1.09 1.90 -6.08
C LYS A 26 2.44 2.62 -6.08
N GLY A 27 3.43 1.99 -5.43
CA GLY A 27 4.82 2.45 -5.49
C GLY A 27 5.11 3.74 -4.72
N LYS A 28 4.17 4.19 -3.88
CA LYS A 28 4.28 5.45 -3.13
C LYS A 28 4.86 5.29 -1.72
N GLY A 29 5.32 4.08 -1.37
CA GLY A 29 5.97 3.81 -0.11
C GLY A 29 4.99 3.82 1.06
N ASP A 30 5.36 4.53 2.12
CA ASP A 30 4.60 4.59 3.35
C ASP A 30 3.26 5.30 3.13
N ALA A 31 2.21 4.75 3.75
CA ALA A 31 0.85 5.25 3.67
C ALA A 31 0.34 5.52 5.08
N LEU A 32 -0.34 6.65 5.24
CA LEU A 32 -0.95 7.05 6.49
C LEU A 32 -2.45 7.19 6.28
N MET A 33 -3.23 6.70 7.23
CA MET A 33 -4.69 6.78 7.20
C MET A 33 -5.18 7.49 8.46
N GLY A 34 -6.03 8.48 8.26
CA GLY A 34 -6.73 9.19 9.32
C GLY A 34 -8.23 9.04 9.11
N ILE A 35 -8.95 8.83 10.21
CA ILE A 35 -10.41 8.78 10.23
C ILE A 35 -10.89 9.80 11.25
N GLY A 36 -11.92 10.56 10.88
CA GLY A 36 -12.59 11.51 11.75
C GLY A 36 -14.10 11.42 11.61
N PHE A 37 -14.79 11.82 12.68
CA PHE A 37 -16.22 11.86 12.80
C PHE A 37 -16.65 13.26 13.23
N GLY A 38 -17.80 13.71 12.77
CA GLY A 38 -18.34 15.01 13.11
C GLY A 38 -19.85 14.99 13.23
N GLU A 39 -20.35 15.88 14.10
CA GLU A 39 -21.78 16.06 14.39
C GLU A 39 -22.14 17.55 14.50
N GLY A 40 -23.42 17.87 14.31
CA GLY A 40 -23.92 19.24 14.41
C GLY A 40 -23.59 20.12 13.20
N ALA A 41 -23.54 21.44 13.41
CA ALA A 41 -23.49 22.42 12.32
C ALA A 41 -22.15 22.49 11.57
N ASN A 42 -21.03 22.18 12.24
CA ASN A 42 -19.67 22.22 11.66
C ASN A 42 -19.08 20.82 11.45
N ARG A 43 -19.94 19.79 11.44
CA ARG A 43 -19.55 18.38 11.40
C ARG A 43 -18.54 18.03 10.31
N ALA A 44 -18.67 18.61 9.12
CA ALA A 44 -17.78 18.33 7.99
C ALA A 44 -16.34 18.79 8.28
N VAL A 45 -16.18 20.06 8.69
CA VAL A 45 -14.89 20.65 9.03
C VAL A 45 -14.27 19.95 10.25
N ASP A 46 -15.07 19.64 11.26
CA ASP A 46 -14.60 18.97 12.48
C ASP A 46 -14.13 17.54 12.18
N ALA A 47 -14.89 16.78 11.39
CA ALA A 47 -14.51 15.43 10.96
C ALA A 47 -13.22 15.45 10.13
N ALA A 48 -13.09 16.40 9.20
CA ALA A 48 -11.89 16.53 8.37
C ALA A 48 -10.66 16.91 9.20
N ARG A 49 -10.76 17.87 10.12
CA ARG A 49 -9.68 18.21 11.06
C ARG A 49 -9.26 17.01 11.90
N GLN A 50 -10.23 16.22 12.38
CA GLN A 50 -9.94 15.01 13.14
C GLN A 50 -9.24 13.95 12.28
N ALA A 51 -9.65 13.78 11.02
CA ALA A 51 -8.98 12.88 10.09
C ALA A 51 -7.54 13.32 9.79
N ILE A 52 -7.29 14.62 9.59
CA ILE A 52 -5.97 15.19 9.30
C ILE A 52 -5.03 15.15 10.52
N SER A 53 -5.56 15.16 11.74
CA SER A 53 -4.76 15.23 12.99
C SER A 53 -4.58 13.88 13.70
N ASN A 54 -4.96 12.76 13.06
CA ASN A 54 -4.97 11.46 13.72
C ASN A 54 -3.54 10.95 14.08
N PRO A 55 -3.31 10.46 15.33
CA PRO A 55 -1.99 10.06 15.86
C PRO A 55 -1.22 8.96 15.10
N LEU A 56 -1.81 8.29 14.11
CA LEU A 56 -1.02 7.46 13.19
C LEU A 56 -0.09 8.29 12.28
N LEU A 57 -0.26 9.61 12.24
CA LEU A 57 0.52 10.60 11.48
C LEU A 57 1.75 11.14 12.25
N GLU A 58 2.20 10.45 13.29
CA GLU A 58 3.10 10.93 14.37
C GLU A 58 4.47 11.54 13.96
N SER A 59 4.89 11.48 12.70
CA SER A 59 6.12 12.12 12.22
C SER A 59 5.99 12.85 10.87
N ALA A 60 4.83 12.74 10.23
CA ALA A 60 4.50 13.42 8.99
C ALA A 60 3.07 13.93 9.11
N SER A 61 2.94 15.24 9.35
CA SER A 61 1.73 15.95 8.94
C SER A 61 1.35 15.50 7.51
N ILE A 62 0.07 15.57 7.13
CA ILE A 62 -0.33 15.30 5.72
C ILE A 62 0.42 16.21 4.72
N ASP A 63 1.00 17.30 5.24
CA ASP A 63 2.00 18.15 4.61
C ASP A 63 3.14 17.32 3.95
N GLY A 64 3.27 17.47 2.64
CA GLY A 64 4.25 16.73 1.83
C GLY A 64 3.76 15.39 1.27
N ALA A 65 2.50 15.00 1.47
CA ALA A 65 1.91 13.87 0.75
C ALA A 65 1.70 14.21 -0.72
N LYS A 66 2.32 13.45 -1.63
CA LYS A 66 2.14 13.63 -3.09
C LYS A 66 0.83 13.07 -3.62
N SER A 67 0.18 12.21 -2.86
CA SER A 67 -1.16 11.72 -3.21
C SER A 67 -2.00 11.47 -2.00
N VAL A 68 -3.22 11.99 -2.07
CA VAL A 68 -4.20 11.92 -1.01
C VAL A 68 -5.53 11.44 -1.58
N LEU A 69 -6.14 10.51 -0.87
CA LEU A 69 -7.48 10.01 -1.14
C LEU A 69 -8.34 10.39 0.05
N VAL A 70 -9.40 11.16 -0.18
CA VAL A 70 -10.39 11.52 0.83
C VAL A 70 -11.74 10.93 0.46
N ASN A 71 -12.42 10.33 1.43
CA ASN A 71 -13.78 9.86 1.28
C ASN A 71 -14.65 10.44 2.40
N LEU A 72 -15.78 11.00 2.00
CA LEU A 72 -16.81 11.47 2.91
C LEU A 72 -17.96 10.48 2.91
N SER A 73 -18.31 9.95 4.07
CA SER A 73 -19.50 9.12 4.26
C SER A 73 -20.52 9.88 5.11
N GLY A 74 -21.76 9.94 4.66
CA GLY A 74 -22.87 10.53 5.41
C GLY A 74 -24.21 9.94 4.98
N GLY A 75 -25.25 10.18 5.77
CA GLY A 75 -26.62 9.86 5.41
C GLY A 75 -27.24 10.89 4.45
N ASP A 76 -28.57 10.93 4.39
CA ASP A 76 -29.34 11.83 3.50
C ASP A 76 -29.11 13.32 3.78
N SER A 77 -28.53 13.65 4.93
CA SER A 77 -28.27 15.00 5.37
C SER A 77 -27.00 15.61 4.79
N LEU A 78 -26.15 14.84 4.10
CA LEU A 78 -24.86 15.31 3.57
C LEU A 78 -25.05 16.27 2.39
N THR A 79 -24.50 17.47 2.50
CA THR A 79 -24.63 18.53 1.49
C THR A 79 -23.39 18.69 0.62
N LEU A 80 -23.56 19.28 -0.56
CA LEU A 80 -22.43 19.61 -1.44
C LEU A 80 -21.47 20.65 -0.83
N GLN A 81 -22.01 21.58 -0.01
CA GLN A 81 -21.19 22.57 0.68
C GLN A 81 -20.23 21.89 1.66
N GLU A 82 -20.75 20.95 2.46
CA GLU A 82 -19.94 20.17 3.40
C GLU A 82 -18.86 19.35 2.67
N TYR A 83 -19.19 18.77 1.51
CA TYR A 83 -18.20 18.10 0.67
C TYR A 83 -17.09 19.06 0.22
N GLN A 84 -17.45 20.24 -0.28
CA GLN A 84 -16.51 21.27 -0.72
C GLN A 84 -15.58 21.70 0.42
N ASP A 85 -16.13 21.96 1.61
CA ASP A 85 -15.38 22.41 2.79
C ASP A 85 -14.31 21.39 3.20
N VAL A 86 -14.63 20.09 3.13
CA VAL A 86 -13.65 19.02 3.43
C VAL A 86 -12.55 18.96 2.37
N VAL A 87 -12.91 19.04 1.09
CA VAL A 87 -11.93 18.98 -0.01
C VAL A 87 -10.99 20.18 0.06
N GLU A 88 -11.50 21.38 0.32
CA GLU A 88 -10.70 22.59 0.49
C GLU A 88 -9.74 22.44 1.68
N LEU A 89 -10.24 22.02 2.84
CA LEU A 89 -9.41 21.84 4.03
C LEU A 89 -8.31 20.78 3.81
N VAL A 90 -8.63 19.66 3.16
CA VAL A 90 -7.61 18.65 2.84
C VAL A 90 -6.58 19.23 1.88
N THR A 91 -7.00 19.93 0.83
CA THR A 91 -6.11 20.54 -0.17
C THR A 91 -5.13 21.53 0.47
N GLU A 92 -5.59 22.37 1.40
CA GLU A 92 -4.76 23.31 2.15
C GLU A 92 -3.69 22.63 3.03
N ASN A 93 -3.89 21.36 3.40
CA ASN A 93 -3.00 20.59 4.27
C ASN A 93 -2.15 19.57 3.48
N CYS A 94 -2.18 19.60 2.15
CA CYS A 94 -1.36 18.76 1.25
C CYS A 94 -0.27 19.58 0.56
N ALA A 95 0.62 18.91 -0.19
CA ALA A 95 1.54 19.61 -1.09
C ALA A 95 0.79 20.29 -2.25
N ASP A 96 1.28 21.44 -2.72
CA ASP A 96 0.68 22.22 -3.82
C ASP A 96 0.51 21.40 -5.14
N ASP A 97 1.34 20.38 -5.34
CA ASP A 97 1.32 19.49 -6.51
C ASP A 97 0.75 18.09 -6.20
N ALA A 98 0.08 17.93 -5.06
CA ALA A 98 -0.51 16.66 -4.66
C ALA A 98 -1.66 16.23 -5.58
N LEU A 99 -1.70 14.95 -5.92
CA LEU A 99 -2.87 14.33 -6.54
C LEU A 99 -3.91 14.06 -5.46
N ILE A 100 -5.02 14.78 -5.49
CA ILE A 100 -6.13 14.60 -4.55
C ILE A 100 -7.30 13.91 -5.27
N ILE A 101 -7.75 12.79 -4.70
CA ILE A 101 -8.95 12.06 -5.15
C ILE A 101 -9.99 12.15 -4.05
N ALA A 102 -11.14 12.76 -4.35
CA ALA A 102 -12.21 12.99 -3.39
C ALA A 102 -13.47 12.22 -3.77
N GLY A 103 -13.93 11.36 -2.87
CA GLY A 103 -15.17 10.58 -3.01
C GLY A 103 -16.22 10.94 -1.98
N GLN A 104 -17.43 10.51 -2.27
CA GLN A 104 -18.59 10.63 -1.40
C GLN A 104 -19.35 9.30 -1.41
N ALA A 105 -19.48 8.68 -0.24
CA ALA A 105 -20.24 7.47 -0.01
C ALA A 105 -21.54 7.78 0.75
N TYR A 106 -22.61 7.07 0.41
CA TYR A 106 -23.86 7.14 1.15
C TYR A 106 -23.91 6.02 2.19
N ASN A 107 -24.04 6.39 3.46
CA ASN A 107 -24.20 5.43 4.53
C ASN A 107 -25.39 5.84 5.43
N PRO A 108 -26.53 5.14 5.34
CA PRO A 108 -27.73 5.48 6.09
C PRO A 108 -27.59 5.23 7.60
N GLU A 109 -26.62 4.41 8.03
CA GLU A 109 -26.38 4.12 9.45
C GLU A 109 -25.77 5.31 10.20
N LEU A 110 -25.17 6.26 9.48
CA LEU A 110 -24.56 7.46 10.08
C LEU A 110 -25.58 8.54 10.47
N GLY A 111 -26.79 8.52 9.90
CA GLY A 111 -27.83 9.50 10.21
C GLY A 111 -27.38 10.96 9.98
N GLU A 112 -27.20 11.71 11.08
CA GLU A 112 -26.70 13.10 11.06
C GLU A 112 -25.17 13.21 11.25
N GLN A 113 -24.47 12.11 11.48
CA GLN A 113 -23.02 12.10 11.55
C GLN A 113 -22.38 12.11 10.15
N ILE A 114 -21.19 12.70 10.06
CA ILE A 114 -20.31 12.55 8.91
C ILE A 114 -19.04 11.82 9.34
N LYS A 115 -18.60 10.86 8.53
CA LYS A 115 -17.31 10.17 8.66
C LYS A 115 -16.41 10.62 7.51
N VAL A 116 -15.24 11.15 7.83
CA VAL A 116 -14.22 11.51 6.84
C VAL A 116 -13.05 10.54 6.98
N THR A 117 -12.66 9.91 5.89
CA THR A 117 -11.49 9.04 5.81
C THR A 117 -10.47 9.65 4.86
N VAL A 118 -9.24 9.84 5.33
CA VAL A 118 -8.15 10.38 4.54
C VAL A 118 -7.03 9.34 4.48
N VAL A 119 -6.50 9.10 3.30
CA VAL A 119 -5.35 8.23 3.05
C VAL A 119 -4.32 9.04 2.30
N ALA A 120 -3.18 9.28 2.94
CA ALA A 120 -2.07 10.04 2.39
C ALA A 120 -0.88 9.11 2.10
N THR A 121 -0.22 9.33 0.96
CA THR A 121 0.87 8.48 0.46
C THR A 121 1.90 9.31 -0.29
N GLY A 122 3.09 8.75 -0.49
CA GLY A 122 4.14 9.42 -1.26
C GLY A 122 4.83 10.54 -0.48
N PHE A 123 4.91 10.38 0.85
CA PHE A 123 5.71 11.25 1.70
C PHE A 123 7.16 11.23 1.26
N GLU A 124 7.77 12.41 1.15
CA GLU A 124 9.22 12.49 0.96
C GLU A 124 9.90 11.97 2.22
N ARG A 125 10.66 10.88 2.10
CA ARG A 125 11.60 10.52 3.15
C ARG A 125 12.61 11.65 3.24
N LYS A 126 12.46 12.54 4.23
CA LYS A 126 13.61 13.25 4.77
C LYS A 126 14.58 12.17 5.19
N THR A 127 15.56 11.91 4.34
CA THR A 127 16.75 11.19 4.76
C THR A 127 17.31 12.10 5.83
N GLU A 128 17.07 11.77 7.09
CA GLU A 128 17.90 12.29 8.16
C GLU A 128 19.30 11.83 7.80
N GLN A 129 20.03 12.69 7.09
CA GLN A 129 21.46 12.64 7.05
C GLN A 129 21.87 12.93 8.49
N VAL A 130 21.88 11.87 9.31
CA VAL A 130 22.71 11.84 10.50
C VAL A 130 24.10 12.06 9.97
N GLY A 131 24.55 13.31 10.00
CA GLY A 131 25.93 13.69 9.78
C GLY A 131 26.72 13.02 10.88
N VAL A 132 27.14 11.78 10.63
CA VAL A 132 28.20 11.16 11.40
C VAL A 132 29.45 11.93 10.99
N GLU A 133 29.77 12.96 11.77
CA GLU A 133 31.07 13.62 11.74
C GLU A 133 32.13 12.53 11.93
N ASN A 134 32.79 12.18 10.84
CA ASN A 134 33.92 11.28 10.81
C ASN A 134 35.12 11.94 11.49
N THR A 135 35.21 11.93 12.83
CA THR A 135 36.44 12.38 13.52
C THR A 135 36.96 11.44 14.61
N ASP A 136 36.20 10.45 15.10
CA ASP A 136 36.66 9.67 16.27
C ASP A 136 37.08 8.21 16.00
N MET A 137 37.21 7.80 14.73
CA MET A 137 37.53 6.40 14.38
C MET A 137 39.02 6.14 14.04
N GLU A 138 39.92 7.10 14.29
CA GLU A 138 41.39 6.91 14.12
C GLU A 138 42.12 6.54 15.42
N MET A 139 41.59 6.88 16.60
CA MET A 139 42.31 6.67 17.88
C MET A 139 42.23 5.24 18.43
N ILE A 140 41.23 4.44 18.04
CA ILE A 140 41.03 3.08 18.56
C ILE A 140 41.92 2.05 17.82
N LYS A 141 42.26 2.30 16.55
CA LYS A 141 43.05 1.34 15.73
C LYS A 141 44.53 1.24 16.12
N ARG A 142 45.09 2.21 16.87
CA ARG A 142 46.51 2.21 17.28
C ARG A 142 46.80 1.46 18.59
N ARG A 143 45.79 1.02 19.34
CA ARG A 143 45.99 0.40 20.67
C ARG A 143 46.03 -1.13 20.68
N PHE A 144 45.77 -1.81 19.56
CA PHE A 144 45.69 -3.27 19.52
C PHE A 144 46.56 -3.92 18.41
N SER A 145 47.73 -3.37 18.12
CA SER A 145 48.73 -4.05 17.28
C SER A 145 49.73 -4.83 18.15
N THR A 146 49.50 -6.14 18.28
CA THR A 146 50.53 -7.11 18.68
C THR A 146 50.48 -8.28 17.69
N PRO A 147 51.64 -8.88 17.31
CA PRO A 147 51.80 -9.58 16.03
C PRO A 147 51.18 -10.98 16.00
N GLN A 148 50.78 -11.39 14.80
CA GLN A 148 50.28 -12.71 14.45
C GLN A 148 51.35 -13.80 14.64
N THR A 149 50.96 -14.90 15.27
CA THR A 149 51.62 -16.20 15.13
C THR A 149 50.60 -17.19 14.57
N HIS A 150 51.02 -17.86 13.50
CA HIS A 150 50.32 -18.92 12.74
C HIS A 150 49.42 -19.85 13.55
N GLN A 151 48.24 -20.15 13.00
CA GLN A 151 47.84 -21.54 12.75
C GLN A 151 46.70 -21.58 11.72
N GLU A 152 47.03 -22.12 10.53
CA GLU A 152 46.04 -22.71 9.62
C GLU A 152 45.17 -23.69 10.40
N ARG A 153 43.89 -23.36 10.53
CA ARG A 153 42.85 -24.34 10.83
C ARG A 153 41.75 -24.16 9.80
N GLU A 154 41.69 -25.15 8.91
CA GLU A 154 40.55 -25.44 8.07
C GLU A 154 39.28 -25.46 8.94
N HIS A 155 38.35 -24.54 8.69
CA HIS A 155 36.99 -24.63 9.23
C HIS A 155 35.99 -24.38 8.09
N ALA A 156 35.36 -25.49 7.74
CA ALA A 156 34.09 -25.71 7.06
C ALA A 156 33.35 -24.49 6.54
N HIS A 157 33.16 -24.50 5.23
CA HIS A 157 32.13 -23.76 4.49
C HIS A 157 30.76 -24.21 5.00
N GLU A 158 30.08 -23.38 5.80
CA GLU A 158 28.64 -23.53 6.02
C GLU A 158 27.92 -23.22 4.69
N PRO A 159 27.08 -24.12 4.16
CA PRO A 159 26.34 -23.82 2.95
C PRO A 159 25.30 -22.73 3.25
N GLU A 160 25.28 -21.69 2.42
CA GLU A 160 24.15 -20.76 2.36
C GLU A 160 22.85 -21.56 2.20
N PRO A 161 21.76 -21.22 2.91
CA PRO A 161 20.48 -21.88 2.68
C PRO A 161 20.07 -21.65 1.22
N PRO A 162 19.62 -22.69 0.48
CA PRO A 162 19.29 -22.52 -0.92
C PRO A 162 18.16 -21.50 -1.04
N SER A 163 18.37 -20.48 -1.87
CA SER A 163 17.30 -19.65 -2.39
C SER A 163 16.27 -20.57 -3.06
N ILE A 164 15.07 -20.65 -2.48
CA ILE A 164 13.97 -21.39 -3.09
C ILE A 164 13.46 -20.52 -4.25
N GLU A 165 14.01 -20.74 -5.45
CA GLU A 165 13.40 -20.24 -6.68
C GLU A 165 12.16 -21.07 -7.00
N VAL A 166 11.00 -20.57 -6.60
CA VAL A 166 9.71 -21.21 -6.90
C VAL A 166 9.36 -20.98 -8.37
N PHE A 167 9.85 -21.84 -9.26
CA PHE A 167 9.30 -21.99 -10.61
C PHE A 167 7.98 -22.75 -10.55
N ARG A 168 6.93 -22.02 -10.13
CA ARG A 168 5.57 -22.49 -9.82
C ARG A 168 4.87 -23.33 -10.91
N TRP A 169 5.43 -23.48 -12.11
CA TRP A 169 4.77 -24.14 -13.25
C TRP A 169 5.28 -25.57 -13.55
N GLU A 170 6.52 -25.93 -13.21
CA GLU A 170 7.03 -27.30 -13.42
C GLU A 170 6.53 -28.27 -12.36
N ASP A 171 6.40 -27.82 -11.12
CA ASP A 171 5.82 -28.62 -10.02
C ASP A 171 4.33 -28.91 -10.23
N LEU A 172 3.59 -27.95 -10.82
CA LEU A 172 2.17 -28.09 -11.15
C LEU A 172 1.95 -29.13 -12.26
N ARG A 173 2.86 -29.19 -13.25
CA ARG A 173 2.84 -30.22 -14.30
C ARG A 173 3.10 -31.62 -13.76
N LYS A 174 3.98 -31.77 -12.77
CA LYS A 174 4.26 -33.06 -12.13
C LYS A 174 3.07 -33.55 -11.29
N GLN A 175 2.38 -32.64 -10.60
CA GLN A 175 1.21 -32.99 -9.78
C GLN A 175 -0.01 -33.37 -10.63
N LEU A 176 -0.22 -32.74 -11.79
CA LEU A 176 -1.37 -33.02 -12.67
C LEU A 176 -1.22 -34.26 -13.55
N ARG A 177 -0.03 -34.89 -13.59
CA ARG A 177 0.22 -36.08 -14.43
C ARG A 177 -0.31 -37.39 -13.81
N GLN A 178 -0.78 -37.35 -12.57
CA GLN A 178 -1.43 -38.51 -11.95
C GLN A 178 -2.95 -38.38 -12.03
N GLY A 179 -3.49 -38.88 -13.13
CA GLY A 179 -4.91 -39.20 -13.25
C GLY A 179 -5.69 -38.21 -14.10
N ALA A 180 -5.64 -38.42 -15.42
CA ALA A 180 -6.83 -38.60 -16.24
C ALA A 180 -6.43 -38.67 -17.71
N SER A 181 -6.82 -39.76 -18.38
CA SER A 181 -6.96 -39.77 -19.83
C SER A 181 -8.17 -38.91 -20.18
N THR A 182 -7.96 -37.70 -20.70
CA THR A 182 -9.09 -36.79 -20.96
C THR A 182 -9.10 -36.28 -22.40
N SER A 183 -10.26 -36.45 -23.02
CA SER A 183 -10.66 -35.94 -24.34
C SER A 183 -10.70 -34.41 -24.35
N SER A 184 -10.67 -33.81 -25.55
CA SER A 184 -10.54 -32.36 -25.81
C SER A 184 -11.65 -31.46 -25.26
N ASP A 185 -12.74 -32.04 -24.72
CA ASP A 185 -13.98 -31.34 -24.39
C ASP A 185 -14.23 -31.18 -22.88
N ASP A 186 -13.24 -31.45 -22.03
CA ASP A 186 -13.39 -31.29 -20.58
C ASP A 186 -13.19 -29.82 -20.14
N TYR A 187 -14.29 -29.18 -19.70
CA TYR A 187 -14.34 -27.80 -19.22
C TYR A 187 -13.96 -27.63 -17.74
N THR A 188 -13.67 -28.72 -17.01
CA THR A 188 -13.09 -28.62 -15.66
C THR A 188 -11.61 -28.24 -15.68
N ILE A 189 -10.96 -28.30 -16.85
CA ILE A 189 -9.57 -27.86 -17.04
C ILE A 189 -9.56 -26.39 -17.48
N PRO A 190 -8.80 -25.51 -16.80
CA PRO A 190 -8.68 -24.10 -17.17
C PRO A 190 -8.25 -23.89 -18.62
N THR A 191 -8.88 -22.94 -19.31
CA THR A 191 -8.69 -22.63 -20.74
C THR A 191 -7.23 -22.48 -21.16
N VAL A 192 -6.37 -21.93 -20.28
CA VAL A 192 -4.93 -21.77 -20.50
C VAL A 192 -4.21 -23.08 -20.79
N LEU A 193 -4.63 -24.21 -20.18
CA LEU A 193 -4.01 -25.51 -20.38
C LEU A 193 -4.54 -26.25 -21.62
N ARG A 194 -5.69 -25.84 -22.16
CA ARG A 194 -6.28 -26.44 -23.37
C ARG A 194 -5.49 -26.10 -24.64
N TYR A 195 -4.83 -24.94 -24.66
CA TYR A 195 -4.16 -24.41 -25.85
C TYR A 195 -2.71 -24.87 -26.04
N GLY A 196 -2.14 -25.64 -25.12
CA GLY A 196 -0.70 -25.95 -25.08
C GLY A 196 -0.22 -27.14 -25.92
N ARG A 197 -1.06 -27.79 -26.74
CA ARG A 197 -0.69 -29.03 -27.46
C ARG A 197 -0.72 -28.95 -28.99
N GLY A 198 -0.95 -27.77 -29.57
CA GLY A 198 -1.12 -27.61 -31.02
C GLY A 198 0.12 -27.22 -31.82
N LYS A 199 1.35 -27.27 -31.26
CA LYS A 199 2.55 -26.76 -31.95
C LYS A 199 3.68 -27.76 -32.23
N ASP A 200 3.46 -29.06 -32.00
CA ASP A 200 4.50 -30.09 -32.20
C ASP A 200 4.19 -31.10 -33.34
N GLU A 201 3.25 -30.82 -34.25
CA GLU A 201 2.89 -31.75 -35.34
C GLU A 201 3.14 -31.21 -36.77
N GLU A 202 3.96 -30.17 -36.94
CA GLU A 202 4.29 -29.63 -38.29
C GLU A 202 5.76 -29.82 -38.73
N GLU A 203 6.50 -30.71 -38.08
CA GLU A 203 7.76 -31.24 -38.61
C GLU A 203 7.75 -32.78 -38.57
N ARG A 204 7.15 -33.40 -39.60
CA ARG A 204 7.55 -34.71 -40.15
C ARG A 204 6.92 -34.96 -41.51
#